data_AF-A0A7S2MCC6-F1
#
_entry.id   AF-A0A7S2MCC6-F1
#
_cell.length_a   1.000
_cell.length_b   1.000
_cell.length_c   1.000
_cell.angle_alpha   90.00
_cell.angle_beta   90.00
_cell.angle_gamma   90.00
#
_symmetry.space_group_name_H-M   'P 1'
#
loop_
_entity.id
_entity.type
_entity.pdbx_description
1 polymer ?
#
loop_
_entity_poly.entity_id
_entity_poly.type
_entity_poly.pdbx_seq_one_letter_code
_entity_poly.pdbx_strand_id
1 'polypeptide(L)'
;CEAAADGTFLSDAVESGAIWRAHRSEEHNDPLAILSIKSQMCNQIECCGMSGFLRMIYGAQYGFLTPNIHVKQINPHIEVFEQAEMVATEMMNIPYRSSYGGVMNTGFGGTNVYIVGWGTVDSEKVTAPPPRRPQEVLYWPGGGGELEGDQVPRRPDAYTIVGTWSGWQEAHKMKNEGHGEYSFIVTLGENRWEQFQIW
;
A
#
# COMPACT_ATOMS: atom_id res chain seq x y z
N CYS A 1 11.03 5.17 0.54
CA CYS A 1 12.09 6.11 0.13
C CYS A 1 11.58 6.90 -1.06
N GLU A 2 11.60 8.22 -0.94
CA GLU A 2 11.38 9.15 -2.02
C GLU A 2 12.72 9.36 -2.75
N ALA A 3 12.84 8.76 -3.93
CA ALA A 3 14.00 8.83 -4.79
C ALA A 3 14.03 10.13 -5.60
N ALA A 4 15.21 10.54 -6.04
CA ALA A 4 15.39 11.58 -7.03
C ALA A 4 14.70 11.16 -8.33
N ALA A 5 14.98 9.96 -8.85
CA ALA A 5 14.40 9.33 -10.03
C ALA A 5 14.09 10.31 -11.16
N ASP A 6 15.13 10.64 -11.92
CA ASP A 6 15.05 11.54 -13.08
C ASP A 6 14.43 10.86 -14.31
N GLY A 7 14.12 9.56 -14.24
CA GLY A 7 13.45 8.81 -15.30
C GLY A 7 14.40 8.36 -16.40
N THR A 8 15.69 8.22 -16.09
CA THR A 8 16.71 7.76 -17.04
C THR A 8 17.17 6.36 -16.69
N PHE A 9 17.37 5.51 -17.71
CA PHE A 9 17.71 4.11 -17.50
C PHE A 9 18.93 3.88 -16.60
N LEU A 10 19.98 4.69 -16.77
CA LEU A 10 21.22 4.55 -16.01
C LEU A 10 21.10 5.15 -14.60
N SER A 11 20.59 6.38 -14.48
CA SER A 11 20.53 7.06 -13.18
C SER A 11 19.60 6.33 -12.21
N ASP A 12 18.42 5.92 -12.69
CA ASP A 12 17.44 5.22 -11.86
C ASP A 12 17.97 3.86 -11.38
N ALA A 13 18.73 3.14 -12.22
CA ALA A 13 19.36 1.88 -11.85
C ALA A 13 20.47 2.06 -10.80
N VAL A 14 21.31 3.09 -10.96
CA VAL A 14 22.35 3.43 -9.97
C VAL A 14 21.73 3.87 -8.65
N GLU A 15 20.68 4.67 -8.70
CA GLU A 15 19.99 5.18 -7.51
C GLU A 15 19.31 4.07 -6.73
N SER A 16 18.50 3.22 -7.39
CA SER A 16 17.86 2.07 -6.73
C SER A 16 18.91 1.16 -6.09
N GLY A 17 19.97 0.80 -6.82
CA GLY A 17 21.05 -0.01 -6.26
C GLY A 17 21.75 0.64 -5.06
N ALA A 18 21.91 1.97 -5.06
CA ALA A 18 22.50 2.69 -3.93
C ALA A 18 21.57 2.73 -2.70
N ILE A 19 20.27 2.99 -2.92
CA ILE A 19 19.25 3.01 -1.86
C ILE A 19 19.15 1.62 -1.22
N TRP A 20 19.08 0.56 -2.03
CA TRP A 20 19.04 -0.82 -1.55
C TRP A 20 20.23 -1.13 -0.63
N ARG A 21 21.46 -0.93 -1.11
CA ARG A 21 22.69 -1.23 -0.33
C ARG A 21 22.79 -0.42 0.96
N ALA A 22 22.22 0.79 0.99
CA ALA A 22 22.26 1.65 2.16
C ALA A 22 21.23 1.28 3.23
N HIS A 23 20.06 0.77 2.83
CA HIS A 23 18.91 0.59 3.73
C HIS A 23 18.44 -0.85 3.92
N ARG A 24 18.93 -1.78 3.12
CA ARG A 24 18.58 -3.19 3.18
C ARG A 24 19.85 -4.02 3.20
N SER A 25 19.83 -5.04 4.05
CA SER A 25 20.76 -6.16 4.02
C SER A 25 19.99 -7.42 3.62
N GLU A 26 20.70 -8.50 3.28
CA GLU A 26 20.10 -9.81 2.96
C GLU A 26 19.19 -10.37 4.09
N GLU A 27 19.31 -9.83 5.30
CA GLU A 27 18.53 -10.24 6.48
C GLU A 27 17.17 -9.53 6.61
N HIS A 28 16.91 -8.47 5.84
CA HIS A 28 15.67 -7.71 5.90
C HIS A 28 14.63 -8.24 4.90
N ASN A 29 13.58 -8.87 5.41
CA ASN A 29 12.50 -9.43 4.59
C ASN A 29 11.38 -8.43 4.23
N ASP A 30 11.41 -7.21 4.79
CA ASP A 30 10.40 -6.19 4.52
C ASP A 30 10.81 -5.32 3.31
N PRO A 31 9.98 -5.27 2.23
CA PRO A 31 10.33 -4.53 1.03
C PRO A 31 10.45 -3.04 1.32
N LEU A 32 11.51 -2.41 0.79
CA LEU A 32 11.64 -0.96 0.78
C LEU A 32 10.81 -0.38 -0.36
N ALA A 33 9.76 0.37 -0.01
CA ALA A 33 8.95 1.07 -1.00
C ALA A 33 9.75 2.21 -1.65
N ILE A 34 9.87 2.23 -2.98
CA ILE A 34 10.52 3.28 -3.77
C ILE A 34 9.46 4.12 -4.48
N LEU A 35 9.58 5.44 -4.32
CA LEU A 35 8.62 6.46 -4.74
C LEU A 35 9.35 7.64 -5.38
N SER A 36 8.70 8.37 -6.30
CA SER A 36 9.18 9.66 -6.79
C SER A 36 8.03 10.57 -7.17
N ILE A 37 7.99 11.76 -6.56
CA ILE A 37 6.97 12.78 -6.78
C ILE A 37 7.10 13.37 -8.19
N LYS A 38 8.29 13.24 -8.81
CA LYS A 38 8.54 13.69 -10.18
C LYS A 38 7.65 12.95 -11.19
N SER A 39 7.21 11.72 -10.87
CA SER A 39 6.22 11.03 -11.70
C SER A 39 4.88 11.79 -11.77
N GLN A 40 4.48 12.47 -10.70
CA GLN A 40 3.19 13.16 -10.59
C GLN A 40 3.27 14.66 -10.91
N MET A 41 4.37 15.33 -10.52
CA MET A 41 4.51 16.79 -10.60
C MET A 41 5.67 17.25 -11.49
N CYS A 42 6.25 16.36 -12.29
CA CYS A 42 7.45 16.60 -13.10
C CYS A 42 8.66 17.04 -12.25
N ASN A 43 9.78 17.33 -12.91
CA ASN A 43 10.96 17.88 -12.24
C ASN A 43 10.78 19.40 -12.00
N GLN A 44 10.50 19.76 -10.75
CA GLN A 44 10.34 21.13 -10.25
C GLN A 44 11.67 21.83 -9.90
N ILE A 45 12.81 21.30 -10.38
CA ILE A 45 14.17 21.83 -10.19
C ILE A 45 14.47 22.11 -8.70
N GLU A 46 14.49 23.37 -8.27
CA GLU A 46 14.85 23.78 -6.91
C GLU A 46 13.82 23.30 -5.87
N CYS A 47 12.56 23.14 -6.28
CA CYS A 47 11.47 22.73 -5.40
C CYS A 47 11.33 21.20 -5.26
N CYS A 48 12.05 20.41 -6.05
CA CYS A 48 11.94 18.94 -6.05
C CYS A 48 12.14 18.32 -4.67
N GLY A 49 13.18 18.78 -3.95
CA GLY A 49 13.49 18.26 -2.62
C GLY A 49 12.37 18.55 -1.62
N MET A 50 11.78 19.76 -1.68
CA MET A 50 10.69 20.15 -0.78
C MET A 50 9.42 19.36 -1.06
N SER A 51 9.07 19.15 -2.33
CA SER A 51 7.89 18.36 -2.70
C SER A 51 8.01 16.90 -2.28
N GLY A 52 9.19 16.29 -2.46
CA GLY A 52 9.45 14.94 -1.95
C GLY A 52 9.39 14.86 -0.43
N PHE A 53 9.93 15.86 0.27
CA PHE A 53 9.87 15.97 1.72
C PHE A 53 8.45 16.13 2.26
N LEU A 54 7.64 16.98 1.62
CA LEU A 54 6.22 17.13 1.95
C LEU A 54 5.45 15.84 1.72
N ARG A 55 5.70 15.13 0.61
CA ARG A 55 5.08 13.82 0.36
C ARG A 55 5.43 12.82 1.46
N MET A 56 6.69 12.78 1.91
CA MET A 56 7.11 11.93 3.03
C MET A 56 6.37 12.28 4.33
N ILE A 57 6.27 13.58 4.67
CA ILE A 57 5.54 14.04 5.87
C ILE A 57 4.07 13.62 5.79
N TYR A 58 3.40 13.88 4.67
CA TYR A 58 1.99 13.52 4.50
C TYR A 58 1.79 12.02 4.49
N GLY A 59 2.67 11.24 3.85
CA GLY A 59 2.58 9.79 3.88
C GLY A 59 2.68 9.23 5.30
N ALA A 60 3.62 9.75 6.10
CA ALA A 60 3.74 9.36 7.51
C ALA A 60 2.53 9.78 8.36
N GLN A 61 1.97 10.98 8.13
CA GLN A 61 0.80 11.45 8.87
C GLN A 61 -0.48 10.70 8.52
N TYR A 62 -0.73 10.47 7.23
CA TYR A 62 -1.95 9.83 6.75
C TYR A 62 -1.84 8.30 6.64
N GLY A 63 -0.66 7.72 6.90
CA GLY A 63 -0.46 6.27 6.89
C GLY A 63 -0.58 5.64 5.51
N PHE A 64 -0.30 6.36 4.42
CA PHE A 64 -0.30 5.82 3.07
C PHE A 64 0.90 6.30 2.23
N LEU A 65 1.21 5.56 1.17
CA LEU A 65 2.17 5.89 0.14
C LEU A 65 1.40 6.07 -1.17
N THR A 66 1.56 7.21 -1.82
CA THR A 66 0.94 7.44 -3.14
C THR A 66 1.70 6.69 -4.23
N PRO A 67 1.05 6.25 -5.31
CA PRO A 67 1.71 5.51 -6.38
C PRO A 67 2.66 6.37 -7.22
N ASN A 68 3.66 5.74 -7.82
CA ASN A 68 4.36 6.27 -8.98
C ASN A 68 3.49 6.07 -10.22
N ILE A 69 3.30 7.14 -10.97
CA ILE A 69 2.54 7.08 -12.22
C ILE A 69 3.50 6.90 -13.42
N HIS A 70 2.95 6.45 -14.55
CA HIS A 70 3.69 6.14 -15.79
C HIS A 70 4.60 4.89 -15.75
N VAL A 71 4.57 4.11 -14.67
CA VAL A 71 5.29 2.83 -14.58
C VAL A 71 4.46 1.73 -15.25
N LYS A 72 4.76 1.44 -16.52
CA LYS A 72 4.16 0.30 -17.26
C LYS A 72 4.99 -0.98 -17.15
N GLN A 73 6.30 -0.80 -17.13
CA GLN A 73 7.28 -1.86 -17.00
C GLN A 73 8.45 -1.29 -16.19
N ILE A 74 8.94 -2.06 -15.23
CA ILE A 74 10.13 -1.67 -14.47
C ILE A 74 11.34 -1.67 -15.41
N ASN A 75 12.24 -0.70 -15.19
CA ASN A 75 13.50 -0.61 -15.91
C ASN A 75 14.28 -1.94 -15.76
N PRO A 76 14.64 -2.63 -16.87
CA PRO A 76 15.30 -3.94 -16.81
C PRO A 76 16.70 -3.90 -16.20
N HIS A 77 17.29 -2.71 -16.02
CA HIS A 77 18.58 -2.51 -15.36
C HIS A 77 18.45 -2.30 -13.85
N ILE A 78 17.23 -2.14 -13.33
CA ILE A 78 16.98 -2.15 -11.90
C ILE A 78 16.96 -3.62 -11.46
N GLU A 79 17.95 -4.01 -10.65
CA GLU A 79 17.95 -5.29 -9.97
C GLU A 79 16.87 -5.27 -8.89
N VAL A 80 15.64 -5.62 -9.26
CA VAL A 80 14.57 -5.86 -8.30
C VAL A 80 14.91 -7.17 -7.60
N PHE A 81 15.65 -7.10 -6.51
CA PHE A 81 15.87 -8.24 -5.64
C PHE A 81 14.51 -8.71 -5.15
N GLU A 82 14.17 -9.97 -5.43
CA GLU A 82 12.94 -10.59 -4.96
C GLU A 82 12.81 -10.31 -3.45
N GLN A 83 11.81 -9.49 -3.08
CA GLN A 83 11.43 -9.14 -1.70
C GLN A 83 12.13 -7.93 -1.05
N ALA A 84 13.19 -7.35 -1.61
CA ALA A 84 13.91 -6.27 -0.92
C ALA A 84 13.52 -4.85 -1.36
N GLU A 85 13.12 -4.65 -2.62
CA GLU A 85 12.62 -3.36 -3.13
C GLU A 85 11.27 -3.51 -3.81
N MET A 86 10.43 -2.49 -3.68
CA MET A 86 9.12 -2.44 -4.31
C MET A 86 8.87 -1.04 -4.86
N VAL A 87 8.82 -0.92 -6.18
CA VAL A 87 8.40 0.32 -6.83
C VAL A 87 6.88 0.43 -6.69
N ALA A 88 6.39 1.40 -5.92
CA ALA A 88 4.95 1.51 -5.69
C ALA A 88 4.24 1.95 -6.97
N THR A 89 3.39 1.09 -7.53
CA THR A 89 2.56 1.41 -8.71
C THR A 89 1.10 1.65 -8.33
N GLU A 90 0.73 1.28 -7.11
CA GLU A 90 -0.60 1.51 -6.51
C GLU A 90 -0.47 2.19 -5.15
N MET A 91 -1.60 2.66 -4.61
CA MET A 91 -1.61 3.26 -3.27
C MET A 91 -1.39 2.17 -2.23
N MET A 92 -0.52 2.43 -1.25
CA MET A 92 -0.20 1.47 -0.20
C MET A 92 -0.46 2.04 1.17
N ASN A 93 -1.05 1.25 2.05
CA ASN A 93 -1.10 1.62 3.47
C ASN A 93 0.23 1.29 4.14
N ILE A 94 0.67 2.18 5.02
CA ILE A 94 1.80 1.93 5.91
C ILE A 94 1.29 0.99 7.01
N PRO A 95 1.78 -0.26 7.11
CA PRO A 95 1.21 -1.25 8.05
C PRO A 95 1.53 -0.93 9.51
N TYR A 96 2.50 -0.04 9.76
CA TYR A 96 3.00 0.31 11.08
C TYR A 96 2.51 1.69 11.52
N ARG A 97 2.25 1.85 12.82
CA ARG A 97 1.87 3.15 13.42
C ARG A 97 3.00 4.19 13.35
N SER A 98 4.24 3.74 13.23
CA SER A 98 5.41 4.61 13.08
C SER A 98 6.32 4.03 12.02
N SER A 99 6.89 4.89 11.18
CA SER A 99 7.76 4.47 10.08
C SER A 99 8.88 5.47 9.85
N TYR A 100 10.01 4.97 9.35
CA TYR A 100 11.06 5.81 8.79
C TYR A 100 10.80 6.07 7.31
N GLY A 101 10.86 7.33 6.91
CA GLY A 101 10.85 7.77 5.53
C GLY A 101 12.24 8.29 5.15
N GLY A 102 12.63 8.07 3.90
CA GLY A 102 13.85 8.60 3.33
C GLY A 102 13.52 9.52 2.15
N VAL A 103 14.25 10.60 1.96
CA VAL A 103 14.13 11.50 0.81
C VAL A 103 15.50 11.79 0.24
N MET A 104 15.69 11.50 -1.05
CA MET A 104 16.92 11.72 -1.78
C MET A 104 16.68 12.72 -2.91
N ASN A 105 17.65 13.60 -3.15
CA ASN A 105 17.70 14.39 -4.38
C ASN A 105 19.14 14.68 -4.78
N THR A 106 19.37 14.78 -6.08
CA THR A 106 20.69 15.00 -6.68
C THR A 106 20.66 16.25 -7.56
N GLY A 107 21.56 17.20 -7.31
CA GLY A 107 21.70 18.40 -8.13
C GLY A 107 22.53 18.14 -9.38
N PHE A 108 22.28 18.91 -10.46
CA PHE A 108 23.06 18.83 -11.71
C PHE A 108 24.57 19.03 -11.51
N GLY A 109 24.98 19.77 -10.48
CA GLY A 109 26.38 19.98 -10.12
C GLY A 109 27.03 18.80 -9.37
N GLY A 110 26.31 17.72 -9.10
CA GLY A 110 26.81 16.54 -8.38
C GLY A 110 26.61 16.57 -6.87
N THR A 111 25.98 17.61 -6.31
CA THR A 111 25.64 17.66 -4.89
C THR A 111 24.47 16.74 -4.58
N ASN A 112 24.67 15.79 -3.69
CA ASN A 112 23.64 14.83 -3.25
C ASN A 112 23.16 15.16 -1.84
N VAL A 113 21.85 15.06 -1.61
CA VAL A 113 21.24 15.25 -0.29
C VAL A 113 20.34 14.05 0.00
N TYR A 114 20.47 13.50 1.21
CA TYR A 114 19.62 12.44 1.73
C TYR A 114 19.11 12.81 3.12
N ILE A 115 17.80 12.70 3.33
CA ILE A 115 17.14 13.01 4.61
C ILE A 115 16.45 11.74 5.10
N VAL A 116 16.67 11.38 6.36
CA VAL A 116 15.88 10.38 7.08
C VAL A 116 14.92 11.09 8.01
N GLY A 117 13.64 10.81 7.89
CA GLY A 117 12.59 11.26 8.81
C GLY A 117 11.99 10.08 9.56
N TRP A 118 11.66 10.30 10.83
CA TRP A 118 10.78 9.41 11.59
C TRP A 118 9.42 10.10 11.76
N GLY A 119 8.34 9.36 11.57
CA GLY A 119 7.00 9.88 11.73
C GLY A 119 6.04 8.83 12.28
N THR A 120 4.94 9.31 12.84
CA THR A 120 3.84 8.50 13.35
C THR A 120 2.56 8.83 12.60
N VAL A 121 1.78 7.78 12.33
CA VAL A 121 0.45 7.88 11.75
C VAL A 121 -0.48 8.61 12.72
N ASP A 122 -1.14 9.63 12.20
CA ASP A 122 -2.17 10.39 12.89
C ASP A 122 -3.50 9.64 12.77
N SER A 123 -3.96 9.06 13.88
CA SER A 123 -5.18 8.25 13.91
C SER A 123 -6.44 9.02 13.50
N GLU A 124 -6.44 10.36 13.59
CA GLU A 124 -7.58 11.17 13.17
C GLU A 124 -7.64 11.37 11.65
N LYS A 125 -6.52 11.16 10.95
CA LYS A 125 -6.38 11.38 9.50
C LYS A 125 -6.49 10.10 8.66
N VAL A 126 -6.40 8.93 9.29
CA VAL A 126 -6.48 7.65 8.58
C VAL A 126 -7.91 7.15 8.51
N THR A 127 -8.32 6.74 7.31
CA THR A 127 -9.55 5.97 7.13
C THR A 127 -9.37 4.60 7.76
N ALA A 128 -9.84 4.45 9.00
CA ALA A 128 -9.81 3.17 9.69
C ALA A 128 -10.73 2.17 8.97
N PRO A 129 -10.40 0.86 9.01
CA PRO A 129 -11.36 -0.17 8.63
C PRO A 129 -12.68 0.08 9.36
N PRO A 130 -13.85 -0.13 8.72
CA PRO A 130 -15.11 -0.02 9.42
C PRO A 130 -15.05 -0.87 10.70
N PRO A 131 -15.62 -0.39 11.81
CA PRO A 131 -15.60 -1.16 13.05
C PRO A 131 -16.18 -2.53 12.75
N ARG A 132 -15.45 -3.59 13.12
CA ARG A 132 -15.94 -4.96 13.01
C ARG A 132 -17.29 -4.99 13.70
N ARG A 133 -18.37 -5.10 12.93
CA ARG A 133 -19.69 -5.35 13.50
C ARG A 133 -19.69 -6.84 13.80
N PRO A 134 -19.64 -7.27 15.07
CA PRO A 134 -19.88 -8.66 15.37
C PRO A 134 -21.32 -8.93 14.93
N GLN A 135 -21.49 -9.53 13.76
CA GLN A 135 -22.75 -10.16 13.45
C GLN A 135 -22.79 -11.41 14.32
N GLU A 136 -23.77 -11.49 15.21
CA GLU A 136 -24.13 -12.77 15.80
C GLU A 136 -24.52 -13.69 14.65
N VAL A 137 -23.61 -14.59 14.28
CA VAL A 137 -23.93 -15.72 13.42
C VAL A 137 -24.81 -16.63 14.27
N LEU A 138 -26.11 -16.29 14.31
CA LEU A 138 -27.11 -17.01 15.10
C LEU A 138 -27.29 -18.46 14.61
N TYR A 139 -26.87 -18.75 13.38
CA TYR A 139 -26.94 -20.09 12.79
C TYR A 139 -25.95 -20.26 11.63
N TRP A 140 -25.05 -21.23 11.71
CA TRP A 140 -24.25 -21.73 10.57
C TRP A 140 -24.29 -23.26 10.51
N PRO A 141 -24.44 -23.88 9.32
CA PRO A 141 -24.66 -25.33 9.19
C PRO A 141 -23.54 -26.20 9.76
N GLY A 142 -22.34 -25.64 9.95
CA GLY A 142 -21.14 -26.37 10.34
C GLY A 142 -20.73 -26.30 11.82
N GLY A 143 -21.47 -25.63 12.72
CA GLY A 143 -20.89 -25.43 14.07
C GLY A 143 -21.73 -24.90 15.24
N GLY A 144 -23.04 -24.64 15.12
CA GLY A 144 -23.89 -24.45 16.30
C GLY A 144 -24.86 -23.28 16.28
N GLY A 145 -25.91 -23.41 17.10
CA GLY A 145 -27.09 -22.54 17.22
C GLY A 145 -28.38 -23.32 16.91
N GLU A 146 -29.37 -23.29 17.82
CA GLU A 146 -30.74 -23.75 17.53
C GLU A 146 -31.59 -22.54 17.17
N LEU A 147 -32.26 -22.58 16.03
CA LEU A 147 -33.25 -21.56 15.67
C LEU A 147 -34.55 -21.86 16.43
N GLU A 148 -35.11 -20.85 17.10
CA GLU A 148 -36.45 -20.97 17.68
C GLU A 148 -37.50 -21.05 16.55
N GLY A 149 -38.27 -22.14 16.50
CA GLY A 149 -39.50 -22.29 15.69
C GLY A 149 -39.46 -21.64 14.30
N ASP A 150 -40.18 -20.53 14.15
CA ASP A 150 -40.38 -19.80 12.88
C ASP A 150 -39.19 -18.89 12.48
N GLN A 151 -38.07 -18.93 13.22
CA GLN A 151 -36.88 -18.19 12.82
C GLN A 151 -36.23 -18.81 11.60
N VAL A 152 -36.33 -18.09 10.48
CA VAL A 152 -35.54 -18.36 9.29
C VAL A 152 -34.09 -17.96 9.61
N PRO A 153 -33.07 -18.75 9.22
CA PRO A 153 -31.68 -18.28 9.32
C PRO A 153 -31.61 -16.90 8.69
N ARG A 154 -30.97 -15.93 9.35
CA ARG A 154 -30.56 -14.70 8.67
C ARG A 154 -29.64 -15.13 7.53
N ARG A 155 -30.21 -15.35 6.35
CA ARG A 155 -29.48 -15.43 5.10
C ARG A 155 -29.31 -13.98 4.71
N PRO A 156 -28.14 -13.35 4.93
CA PRO A 156 -27.89 -12.16 4.15
C PRO A 156 -27.93 -12.63 2.70
N ASP A 157 -28.87 -12.13 1.91
CA ASP A 157 -28.94 -12.37 0.44
C ASP A 157 -27.69 -11.82 -0.29
N ALA A 158 -26.66 -11.42 0.46
CA ALA A 158 -25.42 -10.82 0.04
C ALA A 158 -24.42 -10.87 1.22
N TYR A 159 -23.44 -11.78 1.20
CA TYR A 159 -22.18 -11.43 1.84
C TYR A 159 -21.57 -10.27 1.05
N THR A 160 -20.92 -9.36 1.75
CA THR A 160 -20.15 -8.31 1.09
C THR A 160 -18.74 -8.27 1.65
N ILE A 161 -17.82 -7.82 0.83
CA ILE A 161 -16.41 -7.73 1.14
C ILE A 161 -15.93 -6.31 0.87
N VAL A 162 -15.14 -5.77 1.79
CA VAL A 162 -14.42 -4.52 1.64
C VAL A 162 -12.97 -4.77 1.99
N GLY A 163 -12.07 -3.99 1.44
CA GLY A 163 -10.68 -4.06 1.84
C GLY A 163 -9.89 -2.82 1.46
N THR A 164 -8.58 -2.97 1.54
CA THR A 164 -7.63 -1.91 1.25
C THR A 164 -7.67 -1.47 -0.20
N TRP A 165 -7.99 -2.36 -1.16
CA TRP A 165 -8.16 -2.01 -2.58
C TRP A 165 -9.27 -0.98 -2.85
N SER A 166 -10.31 -0.89 -2.00
CA SER A 166 -11.36 0.12 -2.11
C SER A 166 -11.19 1.26 -1.09
N GLY A 167 -10.03 1.34 -0.44
CA GLY A 167 -9.75 2.33 0.61
C GLY A 167 -10.72 2.25 1.78
N TRP A 168 -11.28 1.06 2.05
CA TRP A 168 -12.34 0.85 3.03
C TRP A 168 -13.66 1.60 2.76
N GLN A 169 -13.86 2.17 1.57
CA GLN A 169 -15.03 3.00 1.26
C GLN A 169 -16.18 2.24 0.57
N GLU A 170 -15.85 1.30 -0.32
CA GLU A 170 -16.85 0.59 -1.12
C GLU A 170 -16.87 -0.90 -0.81
N ALA A 171 -18.01 -1.37 -0.30
CA ALA A 171 -18.25 -2.78 -0.04
C ALA A 171 -18.89 -3.43 -1.27
N HIS A 172 -18.28 -4.53 -1.75
CA HIS A 172 -18.74 -5.24 -2.92
C HIS A 172 -19.50 -6.50 -2.53
N LYS A 173 -20.62 -6.75 -3.21
CA LYS A 173 -21.40 -7.97 -3.02
C LYS A 173 -20.64 -9.19 -3.56
N MET A 174 -20.51 -10.21 -2.72
CA MET A 174 -19.96 -11.51 -3.11
C MET A 174 -20.99 -12.26 -3.97
N LYS A 175 -20.49 -13.00 -4.97
CA LYS A 175 -21.32 -13.81 -5.86
C LYS A 175 -21.70 -15.10 -5.15
N ASN A 176 -22.99 -15.42 -5.10
CA ASN A 176 -23.48 -16.69 -4.59
C ASN A 176 -23.30 -17.78 -5.66
N GLU A 177 -22.48 -18.78 -5.38
CA GLU A 177 -22.21 -19.91 -6.29
C GLU A 177 -23.13 -21.11 -6.02
N GLY A 178 -24.02 -21.02 -5.03
CA GLY A 178 -24.85 -22.12 -4.55
C GLY A 178 -24.19 -22.90 -3.41
N HIS A 179 -24.93 -23.84 -2.80
CA HIS A 179 -24.43 -24.70 -1.71
C HIS A 179 -23.81 -23.99 -0.49
N GLY A 180 -24.08 -22.70 -0.30
CA GLY A 180 -23.51 -21.90 0.78
C GLY A 180 -22.13 -21.30 0.46
N GLU A 181 -21.65 -21.43 -0.78
CA GLU A 181 -20.40 -20.83 -1.24
C GLU A 181 -20.61 -19.43 -1.81
N TYR A 182 -19.74 -18.51 -1.42
CA TYR A 182 -19.72 -17.13 -1.91
C TYR A 182 -18.31 -16.77 -2.36
N SER A 183 -18.19 -16.18 -3.55
CA SER A 183 -16.92 -15.86 -4.18
C SER A 183 -16.77 -14.36 -4.44
N PHE A 184 -15.55 -13.87 -4.32
CA PHE A 184 -15.14 -12.54 -4.79
C PHE A 184 -13.70 -12.62 -5.26
N ILE A 185 -13.39 -12.07 -6.43
CA ILE A 185 -12.05 -12.10 -7.02
C ILE A 185 -11.42 -10.73 -6.82
N VAL A 186 -10.29 -10.70 -6.11
CA VAL A 186 -9.43 -9.52 -5.97
C VAL A 186 -8.19 -9.75 -6.81
N THR A 187 -7.89 -8.81 -7.71
CA THR A 187 -6.58 -8.77 -8.38
C THR A 187 -5.61 -8.09 -7.43
N LEU A 188 -4.61 -8.82 -6.93
CA LEU A 188 -3.51 -8.22 -6.19
C LEU A 188 -2.62 -7.44 -7.16
N GLY A 189 -2.33 -6.18 -6.83
CA GLY A 189 -1.32 -5.42 -7.55
C GLY A 189 0.10 -5.74 -7.05
N GLU A 190 1.03 -4.85 -7.37
CA GLU A 190 2.45 -4.97 -7.01
C GLU A 190 2.69 -4.94 -5.48
N ASN A 191 1.70 -4.53 -4.69
CA ASN A 191 1.73 -4.63 -3.23
C ASN A 191 1.91 -6.08 -2.76
N ARG A 192 1.44 -7.06 -3.55
CA ARG A 192 1.44 -8.50 -3.24
C ARG A 192 0.71 -8.88 -1.95
N TRP A 193 -0.01 -7.96 -1.31
CA TRP A 193 -0.89 -8.24 -0.16
C TRP A 193 -2.03 -7.21 -0.08
N GLU A 194 -3.17 -7.63 0.48
CA GLU A 194 -4.36 -6.80 0.72
C GLU A 194 -5.00 -7.21 2.06
N GLN A 195 -5.58 -6.25 2.78
CA GLN A 195 -6.40 -6.51 3.97
C GLN A 195 -7.89 -6.39 3.64
N PHE A 196 -8.71 -7.26 4.21
CA PHE A 196 -10.16 -7.27 3.96
C PHE A 196 -11.00 -7.64 5.18
N GLN A 197 -12.28 -7.31 5.10
CA GLN A 197 -13.34 -7.73 6.01
C GLN A 197 -14.54 -8.24 5.21
N ILE A 198 -15.16 -9.31 5.70
CA ILE A 198 -16.38 -9.90 5.15
C ILE A 198 -17.50 -9.74 6.20
N TRP A 199 -18.70 -9.39 5.76
CA TRP A 199 -19.91 -9.35 6.58
C TRP A 199 -21.16 -9.73 5.80
#